data_AF-A0A2D6XKZ1-F1
#
_entry.id   AF-A0A2D6XKZ1-F1
#
_cell.length_a   1.000
_cell.length_b   1.000
_cell.length_c   1.000
_cell.angle_alpha   90.00
_cell.angle_beta   90.00
_cell.angle_gamma   90.00
#
_symmetry.space_group_name_H-M   'P 1'
#
loop_
_entity.id
_entity.type
_entity.pdbx_description
1 polymer ?
#
loop_
_entity_poly.entity_id
_entity_poly.type
_entity_poly.pdbx_seq_one_letter_code
_entity_poly.pdbx_strand_id
1 'polypeptide(L)'
;MKRNQISLSRRFVNKNKEFLLGLCNSEELKDRTINFSYLDPKLMKSAREKDEEMNLDSFLEIITRYYFVKLQIGSPASDIIRYHISGNQEGIERFCDIEFPFNNQNYTVISRLFNEIYGQNIESI
;
A
#
# COMPACT_ATOMS: atom_id res chain seq x y z
N MET A 1 16.43 -1.99 15.90
CA MET A 1 15.53 -1.28 14.96
C MET A 1 14.35 -2.21 14.67
N LYS A 2 13.13 -1.82 15.08
CA LYS A 2 11.96 -2.70 15.06
C LYS A 2 11.56 -3.00 13.61
N ARG A 3 11.42 -4.30 13.31
CA ARG A 3 11.14 -4.89 12.00
C ARG A 3 9.64 -5.19 11.97
N ASN A 4 8.83 -4.27 11.45
CA ASN A 4 7.38 -4.34 11.65
C ASN A 4 6.63 -4.50 10.32
N GLN A 5 5.72 -5.47 10.33
CA GLN A 5 4.65 -5.59 9.35
C GLN A 5 3.35 -5.25 10.08
N ILE A 6 2.71 -4.18 9.65
CA ILE A 6 1.51 -3.65 10.29
C ILE A 6 0.34 -3.98 9.38
N SER A 7 -0.55 -4.85 9.85
CA SER A 7 -1.83 -5.07 9.18
C SER A 7 -2.75 -3.92 9.53
N LEU A 8 -3.16 -3.13 8.54
CA LEU A 8 -4.09 -2.03 8.79
C LEU A 8 -5.52 -2.55 8.79
N SER A 9 -6.35 -1.97 9.68
CA SER A 9 -7.74 -2.37 9.80
C SER A 9 -8.50 -2.05 8.53
N ARG A 10 -9.11 -3.08 7.93
CA ARG A 10 -9.95 -2.94 6.73
C ARG A 10 -11.24 -2.15 7.01
N ARG A 11 -11.59 -1.95 8.29
CA ARG A 11 -12.73 -1.11 8.70
C ARG A 11 -12.49 0.37 8.42
N PHE A 12 -11.25 0.81 8.34
CA PHE A 12 -10.88 2.22 8.10
C PHE A 12 -10.60 2.49 6.62
N VAL A 13 -11.54 2.11 5.74
CA VAL A 13 -11.38 2.22 4.28
C VAL A 13 -10.97 3.63 3.85
N ASN A 14 -11.66 4.67 4.35
CA ASN A 14 -11.36 6.04 3.96
C ASN A 14 -9.95 6.46 4.40
N LYS A 15 -9.52 6.08 5.61
CA LYS A 15 -8.14 6.32 6.07
C LYS A 15 -7.10 5.57 5.22
N ASN A 16 -7.40 4.33 4.81
CA ASN A 16 -6.51 3.57 3.93
C ASN A 16 -6.38 4.23 2.54
N LYS A 17 -7.48 4.80 2.02
CA LYS A 17 -7.50 5.58 0.77
C LYS A 17 -6.75 6.90 0.90
N GLU A 18 -7.01 7.66 1.96
CA GLU A 18 -6.32 8.91 2.28
C GLU A 18 -4.81 8.68 2.44
N PHE A 19 -4.42 7.59 3.10
CA PHE A 19 -3.02 7.26 3.28
C PHE A 19 -2.36 6.83 1.96
N LEU A 20 -3.03 6.02 1.13
CA LEU A 20 -2.57 5.71 -0.23
C LEU A 20 -2.33 6.98 -1.04
N LEU A 21 -3.32 7.89 -1.03
CA LEU A 21 -3.26 9.16 -1.74
C LEU A 21 -2.11 10.04 -1.23
N GLY A 22 -1.93 10.14 0.09
CA GLY A 22 -0.83 10.88 0.71
C GLY A 22 0.54 10.32 0.35
N LEU A 23 0.69 8.99 0.32
CA LEU A 23 1.92 8.33 -0.13
C LEU A 23 2.23 8.61 -1.61
N CYS A 24 1.21 8.62 -2.47
CA CYS A 24 1.36 8.90 -3.89
C CYS A 24 1.63 10.37 -4.21
N ASN A 25 1.07 11.31 -3.44
CA ASN A 25 1.11 12.74 -3.76
C ASN A 25 2.17 13.52 -2.96
N SER A 26 2.80 12.92 -1.95
CA SER A 26 3.85 13.60 -1.19
C SER A 26 5.08 13.85 -2.07
N GLU A 27 5.49 15.12 -2.17
CA GLU A 27 6.73 15.55 -2.83
C GLU A 27 7.97 15.30 -1.98
N GLU A 28 7.80 15.10 -0.67
CA GLU A 28 8.90 14.83 0.27
C GLU A 28 9.40 13.37 0.20
N LEU A 29 8.59 12.46 -0.36
CA LEU A 29 8.94 11.06 -0.56
C LEU A 29 9.76 10.88 -1.85
N LYS A 30 10.93 10.26 -1.70
CA LYS A 30 11.89 10.08 -2.80
C LYS A 30 11.86 8.66 -3.34
N ASP A 31 12.17 8.53 -4.64
CA ASP A 31 12.41 7.27 -5.34
C ASP A 31 11.27 6.25 -5.21
N ARG A 32 10.02 6.74 -5.22
CA ARG A 32 8.83 5.90 -5.12
C ARG A 32 8.63 5.07 -6.37
N THR A 33 8.21 3.82 -6.19
CA THR A 33 7.70 2.96 -7.25
C THR A 33 6.27 2.55 -6.92
N ILE A 34 5.36 2.70 -7.89
CA ILE A 34 3.96 2.29 -7.76
C ILE A 34 3.71 1.21 -8.80
N ASN A 35 3.23 0.05 -8.36
CA ASN A 35 2.90 -1.08 -9.21
C ASN A 35 1.45 -1.47 -9.02
N PHE A 36 0.71 -1.51 -10.12
CA PHE A 36 -0.62 -2.13 -10.19
C PHE A 36 -0.50 -3.48 -10.87
N SER A 37 -1.12 -4.49 -10.29
CA SER A 37 -1.17 -5.83 -10.86
C SER A 37 -2.50 -6.50 -10.56
N TYR A 38 -2.80 -7.56 -11.30
CA TYR A 38 -3.99 -8.37 -11.11
C TYR A 38 -3.69 -9.86 -11.24
N LEU A 39 -4.60 -10.68 -10.72
CA LEU A 39 -4.64 -12.12 -10.93
C LEU A 39 -6.08 -12.47 -11.33
N ASP A 40 -6.26 -12.90 -12.58
CA ASP A 40 -7.54 -13.41 -13.06
C ASP A 40 -7.50 -14.95 -13.10
N PRO A 41 -8.22 -15.63 -12.19
CA PRO A 41 -8.28 -17.09 -12.15
C PRO A 41 -8.80 -17.72 -13.45
N LYS A 42 -9.57 -16.98 -14.26
CA LYS A 42 -10.15 -17.48 -15.52
C LYS A 42 -9.12 -17.57 -16.64
N LEU A 43 -8.03 -16.80 -16.57
CA LEU A 43 -6.98 -16.82 -17.59
C LEU A 43 -6.07 -18.06 -17.49
N MET A 44 -6.33 -18.97 -16.54
CA MET A 44 -5.52 -20.17 -16.24
C MET A 44 -4.04 -19.87 -15.98
N LYS A 45 -3.70 -18.61 -15.72
CA LYS A 45 -2.36 -18.16 -15.35
C LYS A 45 -2.24 -18.22 -13.84
N SER A 46 -1.16 -18.82 -13.35
CA SER A 46 -0.85 -18.93 -11.93
C SER A 46 -0.03 -17.75 -11.39
N ALA A 47 0.16 -16.69 -12.19
CA ALA A 47 1.04 -15.57 -11.87
C ALA A 47 0.28 -14.24 -11.99
N ARG A 48 0.67 -13.27 -11.15
CA ARG A 48 0.19 -11.89 -11.24
C ARG A 48 0.67 -11.26 -12.54
N GLU A 49 -0.22 -10.52 -13.19
CA GLU A 49 0.09 -9.73 -14.37
C GLU A 49 0.09 -8.25 -14.04
N LYS A 50 0.95 -7.48 -14.71
CA LYS A 50 0.93 -6.02 -14.59
C LYS A 50 -0.39 -5.49 -15.16
N ASP A 51 -0.98 -4.55 -14.45
CA ASP A 51 -2.23 -3.90 -14.84
C ASP A 51 -1.92 -2.56 -15.50
N GLU A 52 -1.76 -2.55 -16.83
CA GLU A 52 -1.30 -1.36 -17.57
C GLU A 52 -2.36 -0.25 -17.69
N GLU A 53 -3.64 -0.61 -17.53
CA GLU A 53 -4.76 0.33 -17.60
C GLU A 53 -5.10 0.93 -16.22
N MET A 54 -4.63 0.31 -15.14
CA MET A 54 -4.91 0.75 -13.79
C MET A 54 -4.03 1.94 -13.39
N ASN A 55 -4.69 2.95 -12.82
CA ASN A 55 -4.06 4.11 -12.22
C ASN A 55 -4.59 4.31 -10.78
N LEU A 56 -4.02 5.29 -10.08
CA LEU A 56 -4.37 5.56 -8.69
C LEU A 56 -5.86 5.89 -8.50
N ASP A 57 -6.44 6.73 -9.35
CA ASP A 57 -7.82 7.17 -9.22
C ASP A 57 -8.78 6.00 -9.40
N SER A 58 -8.59 5.21 -10.48
CA SER A 58 -9.37 4.00 -10.71
C SER A 58 -9.18 2.97 -9.60
N PHE A 59 -7.97 2.83 -9.05
CA PHE A 59 -7.73 1.91 -7.94
C PHE A 59 -8.41 2.37 -6.64
N LEU A 60 -8.42 3.68 -6.38
CA LEU A 60 -9.13 4.26 -5.22
C LEU A 60 -10.63 4.02 -5.29
N GLU A 61 -11.24 4.01 -6.48
CA GLU A 61 -12.67 3.73 -6.65
C GLU A 61 -13.03 2.30 -6.25
N ILE A 62 -12.17 1.32 -6.57
CA ILE A 62 -12.44 -0.11 -6.33
C ILE A 62 -12.11 -0.57 -4.91
N ILE A 63 -11.31 0.18 -4.15
CA ILE A 63 -10.96 -0.20 -2.77
C ILE A 63 -12.22 -0.21 -1.89
N THR A 64 -12.48 -1.37 -1.27
CA THR A 64 -13.58 -1.59 -0.32
C THR A 64 -13.07 -2.11 1.03
N ARG A 65 -13.99 -2.28 2.00
CA ARG A 65 -13.69 -2.86 3.33
C ARG A 65 -13.20 -4.30 3.32
N TYR A 66 -13.28 -4.98 2.18
CA TYR A 66 -12.82 -6.36 2.04
C TYR A 66 -11.35 -6.44 1.64
N TYR A 67 -10.77 -5.34 1.15
CA TYR A 67 -9.38 -5.27 0.74
C TYR A 67 -8.46 -5.41 1.95
N PHE A 68 -7.48 -6.28 1.82
CA PHE A 68 -6.37 -6.41 2.74
C PHE A 68 -5.40 -5.24 2.55
N VAL A 69 -4.93 -4.67 3.66
CA VAL A 69 -4.02 -3.53 3.67
C VAL A 69 -2.89 -3.81 4.65
N LYS A 70 -1.66 -3.60 4.20
CA LYS A 70 -0.45 -3.86 4.98
C LYS A 70 0.59 -2.78 4.73
N LEU A 71 1.19 -2.28 5.80
CA LEU A 71 2.39 -1.45 5.75
C LEU A 71 3.56 -2.28 6.28
N GLN A 72 4.58 -2.47 5.46
CA GLN A 72 5.82 -3.15 5.81
C GLN A 72 6.96 -2.14 5.86
N ILE A 73 7.71 -2.15 6.95
CA ILE A 73 8.91 -1.33 7.11
C ILE A 73 10.07 -2.30 7.37
N GLY A 74 10.89 -2.52 6.35
CA GLY A 74 11.99 -3.48 6.39
C GLY A 74 11.54 -4.93 6.13
N SER A 75 12.03 -5.86 6.98
CA SER A 75 11.98 -7.32 6.78
C SER A 75 10.66 -7.89 6.21
N PRO A 76 10.71 -8.83 5.23
CA PRO A 76 11.92 -9.47 4.67
C PRO A 76 12.72 -8.59 3.68
N ALA A 77 12.15 -7.48 3.23
CA ALA A 77 12.82 -6.56 2.30
C ALA A 77 13.38 -5.37 3.08
N SER A 78 14.54 -5.57 3.71
CA SER A 78 15.14 -4.67 4.72
C SER A 78 15.47 -3.27 4.21
N ASP A 79 15.58 -3.12 2.90
CA ASP A 79 15.97 -1.94 2.16
C ASP A 79 14.77 -1.14 1.63
N ILE A 80 13.52 -1.59 1.88
CA ILE A 80 12.32 -0.89 1.43
C ILE A 80 11.26 -0.69 2.53
N ILE A 81 10.43 0.32 2.31
CA ILE A 81 9.12 0.50 2.94
C ILE A 81 8.08 0.16 1.86
N ARG A 82 7.15 -0.75 2.16
CA ARG A 82 6.11 -1.17 1.23
C ARG A 82 4.72 -0.95 1.81
N TYR A 83 3.87 -0.22 1.11
CA TYR A 83 2.44 -0.19 1.35
C TYR A 83 1.74 -1.07 0.32
N HIS A 84 1.07 -2.11 0.80
CA HIS A 84 0.40 -3.11 -0.02
C HIS A 84 -1.10 -3.09 0.23
N ILE A 85 -1.87 -2.99 -0.85
CA ILE A 85 -3.33 -3.14 -0.85
C ILE A 85 -3.70 -4.26 -1.82
N SER A 86 -4.55 -5.19 -1.40
CA SER A 86 -5.09 -6.22 -2.28
C SER A 86 -6.53 -6.61 -1.96
N GLY A 87 -7.29 -6.95 -2.99
CA GLY A 87 -8.68 -7.38 -2.82
C GLY A 87 -9.28 -7.94 -4.09
N ASN A 88 -10.42 -8.60 -3.94
CA ASN A 88 -11.15 -9.18 -5.05
C ASN A 88 -12.19 -8.18 -5.58
N GLN A 89 -12.15 -7.94 -6.89
CA GLN A 89 -13.14 -7.18 -7.64
C GLN A 89 -13.72 -8.11 -8.71
N GLU A 90 -14.99 -8.50 -8.56
CA GLU A 90 -15.73 -9.29 -9.55
C GLU A 90 -15.04 -10.60 -9.98
N GLY A 91 -14.31 -11.24 -9.05
CA GLY A 91 -13.58 -12.47 -9.31
C GLY A 91 -12.12 -12.26 -9.72
N ILE A 92 -11.67 -11.02 -9.94
CA ILE A 92 -10.29 -10.67 -10.25
C ILE A 92 -9.62 -10.13 -8.99
N GLU A 93 -8.51 -10.71 -8.56
CA GLU A 93 -7.72 -10.12 -7.48
C GLU A 93 -6.90 -8.95 -8.03
N ARG A 94 -7.00 -7.78 -7.39
CA ARG A 94 -6.29 -6.55 -7.75
C ARG A 94 -5.31 -6.21 -6.64
N PHE A 95 -4.14 -5.70 -7.02
CA PHE A 95 -3.05 -5.37 -6.12
C PHE A 95 -2.50 -3.98 -6.44
N CYS A 96 -2.19 -3.21 -5.39
CA CYS A 96 -1.38 -2.01 -5.47
C CYS A 96 -0.23 -2.13 -4.47
N ASP A 97 0.99 -2.04 -4.99
CA ASP A 97 2.22 -2.00 -4.21
C ASP A 97 2.89 -0.64 -4.40
N ILE A 98 3.05 0.11 -3.32
CA ILE A 98 3.89 1.31 -3.29
C ILE A 98 5.14 1.00 -2.50
N GLU A 99 6.30 1.22 -3.11
CA GLU A 99 7.61 0.96 -2.54
C GLU A 99 8.44 2.23 -2.47
N PHE A 100 9.16 2.38 -1.37
CA PHE A 100 10.13 3.44 -1.14
C PHE A 100 11.43 2.84 -0.60
N PRO A 101 12.61 3.36 -0.94
CA PRO A 101 13.83 2.99 -0.25
C PRO A 101 13.71 3.29 1.25
N PHE A 102 14.18 2.37 2.08
CA PHE A 102 14.24 2.56 3.53
C PHE A 102 15.39 3.51 3.88
N ASN A 103 15.04 4.74 4.23
CA ASN A 103 15.94 5.75 4.77
C ASN A 103 15.19 6.62 5.80
N ASN A 104 15.93 7.40 6.59
CA ASN A 104 15.35 8.22 7.67
C ASN A 104 14.35 9.26 7.16
N GLN A 105 14.57 9.83 5.97
CA GLN A 105 13.65 10.81 5.38
C GLN A 105 12.30 10.16 5.06
N ASN A 106 12.29 9.09 4.25
CA ASN A 106 11.08 8.38 3.86
C ASN A 106 10.35 7.81 5.09
N TYR A 107 11.06 7.21 6.04
CA TYR A 107 10.46 6.72 7.28
C TYR A 107 9.78 7.84 8.07
N THR A 108 10.42 8.99 8.21
CA THR A 108 9.88 10.14 8.97
C THR A 108 8.60 10.67 8.31
N VAL A 109 8.62 10.88 6.98
CA VAL A 109 7.45 11.38 6.24
C VAL A 109 6.29 10.39 6.31
N ILE A 110 6.56 9.10 6.10
CA ILE A 110 5.53 8.05 6.19
C ILE A 110 4.94 7.97 7.60
N SER A 111 5.79 8.02 8.63
CA SER A 111 5.34 7.99 10.04
C SER A 111 4.49 9.21 10.39
N ARG A 112 4.85 10.40 9.88
CA ARG A 112 4.07 11.62 10.05
C ARG A 112 2.71 11.51 9.37
N LEU A 113 2.67 11.13 8.08
CA LEU A 113 1.42 10.90 7.34
C LEU A 113 0.53 9.87 8.03
N PHE A 114 1.13 8.79 8.53
CA PHE A 114 0.42 7.76 9.26
C PHE A 114 -0.23 8.33 10.53
N ASN A 115 0.52 9.10 11.32
CA ASN A 115 0.00 9.72 12.54
C ASN A 115 -1.11 10.74 12.25
N GLU A 116 -0.95 11.57 11.22
CA GLU A 116 -1.96 12.55 10.80
C GLU A 116 -3.30 11.91 10.44
N ILE A 117 -3.27 10.78 9.73
CA ILE A 117 -4.48 10.10 9.23
C ILE A 117 -5.09 9.16 10.27
N TYR A 118 -4.26 8.37 10.95
CA TYR A 118 -4.72 7.35 11.89
C TYR A 118 -4.87 7.88 13.32
N GLY A 119 -4.23 9.00 13.66
CA GLY A 119 -4.25 9.58 15.01
C GLY A 119 -3.41 8.79 16.03
N GLN A 120 -2.47 7.97 15.55
CA GLN A 120 -1.63 7.12 16.39
C GLN A 120 -0.25 6.92 15.75
N ASN A 121 0.76 6.70 16.60
CA ASN A 121 2.12 6.46 16.14
C ASN A 121 2.24 5.07 15.50
N ILE A 122 3.00 4.98 14.41
CA ILE A 122 3.27 3.72 13.72
C ILE A 122 3.94 2.67 14.63
N GLU A 123 4.71 3.13 15.63
CA GLU A 123 5.41 2.28 16.60
C GLU A 123 4.51 1.77 17.75
N SER A 124 3.28 2.29 17.86
CA SER A 124 2.31 1.90 18.88
C SER A 124 1.37 0.76 18.44
N ILE A 125 1.61 0.20 17.25
CA ILE A 125 0.88 -0.93 16.67
C ILE A 125 1.80 -2.16 16.64
#